data_AF-A0A163LRE1-F1
#
_entry.id   AF-A0A163LRE1-F1
#
_cell.length_a   1.000
_cell.length_b   1.000
_cell.length_c   1.000
_cell.angle_alpha   90.00
_cell.angle_beta   90.00
_cell.angle_gamma   90.00
#
_symmetry.space_group_name_H-M   'P 1'
#
loop_
_entity.id
_entity.type
_entity.pdbx_description
1 polymer ?
#
loop_
_entity_poly.entity_id
_entity_poly.type
_entity_poly.pdbx_seq_one_letter_code
_entity_poly.pdbx_strand_id
1 'polypeptide(L)'
;MLSNLLLLGAVALTTINAQGFAFKETYPEPGVIPTAKPEWLALLSSANITDAPVLKVTPGKGPEPQTEGDPYCDWSFTGCFGKEDLYQCPKGQWAPTYDDGPSEFSGKLYDELDKTNTKATFFMVGGQVVKFPDLTLRAYKAGHELAMHTWSHNYMTSLTNEQIVAELKWNELVIKEVTGVSPRFFRPPYGDIDNRVRDVAKALGFTAVIWTHDTNDWSLTENPNFEASWIDGNVTQWASEAATATTGGVSLEHDLYNVTVDAAVRVLPTFLKAFKVTTVGNCNQQASYKEGGIAGSNATTSASASASSASASASTSSTASGSSGVKAADASSSAEAQAAKNAAGTLTAGFLGVGLTTLLAISLSA
;
A
#
# COMPACT_ATOMS: atom_id res chain seq x y z
N MET A 1 6.28 -0.95 -31.04
CA MET A 1 4.90 -1.32 -31.41
C MET A 1 4.29 -2.03 -30.22
N LEU A 2 3.02 -1.73 -29.90
CA LEU A 2 2.24 -2.08 -28.70
C LEU A 2 2.60 -1.15 -27.51
N SER A 3 1.84 -0.14 -27.06
CA SER A 3 0.43 0.25 -27.24
C SER A 3 -0.55 -0.92 -27.13
N ASN A 4 -0.58 -1.54 -25.94
CA ASN A 4 -1.80 -2.14 -25.42
C ASN A 4 -2.28 -1.15 -24.34
N LEU A 5 -3.16 -0.19 -24.69
CA LEU A 5 -4.57 -0.46 -24.87
C LEU A 5 -5.10 -1.19 -23.61
N LEU A 6 -5.27 -0.42 -22.53
CA LEU A 6 -6.37 -0.63 -21.59
C LEU A 6 -7.67 -0.46 -22.38
N LEU A 7 -7.93 -1.40 -23.28
CA LEU A 7 -9.27 -1.65 -23.76
C LEU A 7 -9.94 -2.29 -22.55
N LEU A 8 -10.70 -1.46 -21.83
CA LEU A 8 -11.76 -1.91 -20.96
C LEU A 8 -12.59 -2.90 -21.78
N GLY A 9 -12.30 -4.19 -21.60
CA GLY A 9 -13.31 -5.19 -21.75
C GLY A 9 -14.40 -4.75 -20.81
N ALA A 10 -15.50 -4.24 -21.37
CA ALA A 10 -16.77 -4.13 -20.69
C ALA A 10 -17.18 -5.57 -20.30
N VAL A 11 -16.53 -6.11 -19.28
CA VAL A 11 -17.13 -7.10 -18.42
C VAL A 11 -18.32 -6.35 -17.87
N ALA A 12 -19.51 -6.70 -18.36
CA ALA A 12 -20.75 -6.25 -17.79
C ALA A 12 -20.57 -6.33 -16.27
N LEU A 13 -20.58 -5.17 -15.60
CA LEU A 13 -20.60 -5.09 -14.16
C LEU A 13 -21.85 -5.87 -13.75
N THR A 14 -21.69 -7.14 -13.45
CA THR A 14 -22.53 -7.77 -12.46
C THR A 14 -22.24 -6.95 -11.22
N THR A 15 -23.14 -6.04 -10.90
CA THR A 15 -23.20 -5.28 -9.66
C THR A 15 -23.03 -6.28 -8.54
N ILE A 16 -21.79 -6.50 -8.08
CA ILE A 16 -21.56 -7.04 -6.76
C ILE A 16 -22.00 -5.89 -5.85
N ASN A 17 -23.28 -5.93 -5.53
CA ASN A 17 -23.89 -5.07 -4.53
C ASN A 17 -22.95 -5.10 -3.32
N ALA A 18 -22.41 -3.94 -2.94
CA ALA A 18 -21.90 -3.74 -1.59
C ALA A 18 -23.08 -4.04 -0.65
N GLN A 19 -23.19 -5.27 -0.18
CA GLN A 19 -24.35 -5.73 0.58
C GLN A 19 -24.27 -5.13 1.99
N GLY A 20 -24.73 -3.89 2.14
CA GLY A 20 -25.18 -3.36 3.43
C GLY A 20 -24.57 -2.05 3.90
N PHE A 21 -23.43 -1.60 3.34
CA PHE A 21 -22.89 -0.28 3.71
C PHE A 21 -23.59 0.84 2.93
N ALA A 22 -24.29 1.72 3.65
CA ALA A 22 -24.98 2.87 3.06
C ALA A 22 -24.11 4.12 3.18
N PHE A 23 -23.44 4.49 2.08
CA PHE A 23 -22.75 5.77 1.96
C PHE A 23 -23.75 6.94 1.97
N LYS A 24 -23.41 7.98 2.72
CA LYS A 24 -24.07 9.29 2.81
C LYS A 24 -23.56 10.23 1.73
N GLU A 25 -22.28 10.14 1.40
CA GLU A 25 -21.66 10.91 0.32
C GLU A 25 -21.85 10.22 -1.04
N THR A 26 -21.91 11.01 -2.11
CA THR A 26 -21.80 10.47 -3.48
C THR A 26 -20.36 10.55 -3.94
N TYR A 27 -19.75 9.39 -4.18
CA TYR A 27 -18.36 9.32 -4.56
C TYR A 27 -18.14 9.42 -6.08
N PRO A 28 -16.99 9.95 -6.53
CA PRO A 28 -16.60 9.93 -7.94
C PRO A 28 -16.52 8.51 -8.50
N GLU A 29 -16.48 8.37 -9.82
CA GLU A 29 -16.28 7.06 -10.44
C GLU A 29 -14.90 6.49 -10.04
N PRO A 30 -14.81 5.22 -9.60
CA PRO A 30 -13.55 4.55 -9.33
C PRO A 30 -12.59 4.56 -10.54
N GLY A 31 -11.31 4.88 -10.31
CA GLY A 31 -10.29 4.89 -11.36
C GLY A 31 -10.30 6.12 -12.28
N VAL A 32 -11.17 7.10 -12.02
CA VAL A 32 -11.19 8.38 -12.73
C VAL A 32 -10.65 9.48 -11.82
N ILE A 33 -9.76 10.34 -12.34
CA ILE A 33 -9.24 11.49 -11.60
C ILE A 33 -10.42 12.36 -11.14
N PRO A 34 -10.63 12.54 -9.83
CA PRO A 34 -11.79 13.24 -9.33
C PRO A 34 -11.61 14.76 -9.39
N THR A 35 -12.71 15.49 -9.18
CA THR A 35 -12.67 16.95 -9.01
C THR A 35 -12.64 17.31 -7.53
N ALA A 36 -11.79 18.25 -7.13
CA ALA A 36 -11.72 18.73 -5.75
C ALA A 36 -12.96 19.56 -5.38
N LYS A 37 -13.43 19.45 -4.13
CA LYS A 37 -14.44 20.36 -3.59
C LYS A 37 -13.82 21.74 -3.31
N PRO A 38 -14.54 22.87 -3.52
CA PRO A 38 -13.99 24.21 -3.34
C PRO A 38 -13.39 24.46 -1.94
N GLU A 39 -14.02 23.94 -0.89
CA GLU A 39 -13.55 24.06 0.49
C GLU A 39 -12.22 23.35 0.75
N TRP A 40 -11.85 22.35 -0.07
CA TRP A 40 -10.55 21.69 0.05
C TRP A 40 -9.44 22.51 -0.61
N LEU A 41 -9.73 23.17 -1.73
CA LEU A 41 -8.77 24.06 -2.39
C LEU A 41 -8.41 25.26 -1.50
N ALA A 42 -9.35 25.73 -0.68
CA ALA A 42 -9.09 26.79 0.30
C ALA A 42 -7.99 26.43 1.31
N LEU A 43 -7.75 25.13 1.57
CA LEU A 43 -6.68 24.66 2.46
C LEU A 43 -5.27 24.94 1.91
N LEU A 44 -5.14 25.15 0.59
CA LEU A 44 -3.87 25.51 -0.03
C LEU A 44 -3.56 27.01 0.01
N SER A 45 -4.52 27.86 0.39
CA SER A 45 -4.41 29.32 0.24
C SER A 45 -3.21 29.96 0.96
N SER A 46 -2.68 29.33 2.01
CA SER A 46 -1.49 29.79 2.75
C SER A 46 -0.27 28.88 2.58
N ALA A 47 -0.35 27.86 1.73
CA ALA A 47 0.71 26.88 1.56
C ALA A 47 1.82 27.45 0.65
N ASN A 48 3.08 27.32 1.07
CA ASN A 48 4.22 27.55 0.19
C ASN A 48 4.50 26.27 -0.58
N ILE A 49 4.00 26.20 -1.82
CA ILE A 49 4.11 25.02 -2.68
C ILE A 49 5.29 25.22 -3.64
N THR A 50 6.19 24.25 -3.69
CA THR A 50 7.29 24.22 -4.66
C THR A 50 6.75 24.29 -6.10
N ASP A 51 7.34 25.16 -6.93
CA ASP A 51 6.97 25.34 -8.34
C ASP A 51 7.64 24.29 -9.24
N ALA A 52 7.37 23.01 -8.97
CA ALA A 52 7.80 21.92 -9.84
C ALA A 52 6.84 21.78 -11.05
N PRO A 53 7.34 21.43 -12.25
CA PRO A 53 6.50 21.29 -13.43
C PRO A 53 5.51 20.13 -13.29
N VAL A 54 4.32 20.28 -13.87
CA VAL A 54 3.41 19.15 -14.09
C VAL A 54 3.96 18.31 -15.24
N LEU A 55 4.33 17.07 -14.95
CA LEU A 55 5.00 16.19 -15.91
C LEU A 55 4.02 15.60 -16.93
N LYS A 56 4.52 15.34 -18.13
CA LYS A 56 3.76 14.63 -19.16
C LYS A 56 4.00 13.14 -19.01
N VAL A 57 2.93 12.36 -19.09
CA VAL A 57 3.00 10.89 -19.07
C VAL A 57 3.20 10.39 -20.50
N THR A 58 4.29 9.66 -20.71
CA THR A 58 4.53 8.92 -21.96
C THR A 58 3.94 7.52 -21.82
N PRO A 59 3.06 7.08 -22.75
CA PRO A 59 2.43 5.76 -22.67
C PRO A 59 3.45 4.62 -22.58
N GLY A 60 3.29 3.75 -21.57
CA GLY A 60 4.19 2.63 -21.30
C GLY A 60 5.54 3.00 -20.68
N LYS A 61 5.76 4.28 -20.35
CA LYS A 61 6.98 4.75 -19.67
C LYS A 61 6.70 5.51 -18.38
N GLY A 62 5.55 6.17 -18.26
CA GLY A 62 5.25 7.05 -17.14
C GLY A 62 5.73 8.50 -17.36
N PRO A 63 5.77 9.31 -16.30
CA PRO A 63 6.36 10.65 -16.32
C PRO A 63 7.82 10.62 -16.76
N GLU A 64 8.24 11.60 -17.55
CA GLU A 64 9.64 11.76 -17.97
C GLU A 64 10.23 13.03 -17.34
N PRO A 65 11.49 13.00 -16.86
CA PRO A 65 12.13 14.16 -16.23
C PRO A 65 12.31 15.28 -17.26
N GLN A 66 11.99 16.51 -16.87
CA GLN A 66 12.09 17.69 -17.74
C GLN A 66 13.41 18.47 -17.61
N THR A 67 14.14 18.26 -16.52
CA THR A 67 15.38 18.99 -16.20
C THR A 67 16.50 18.01 -15.89
N GLU A 68 17.73 18.37 -16.26
CA GLU A 68 18.91 17.64 -15.78
C GLU A 68 19.08 17.85 -14.27
N GLY A 69 19.50 16.80 -13.57
CA GLY A 69 19.63 16.80 -12.11
C GLY A 69 18.30 16.58 -11.38
N ASP A 70 18.27 16.97 -10.11
CA ASP A 70 17.09 16.77 -9.23
C ASP A 70 16.78 18.03 -8.40
N PRO A 71 16.26 19.08 -9.05
CA PRO A 71 15.93 20.32 -8.34
C PRO A 71 14.71 20.18 -7.41
N TYR A 72 13.91 19.12 -7.57
CA TYR A 72 12.63 18.97 -6.88
C TYR A 72 12.54 17.74 -5.97
N CYS A 73 13.65 17.03 -5.73
CA CYS A 73 13.68 15.80 -4.93
C CYS A 73 12.66 14.77 -5.44
N ASP A 74 12.76 14.41 -6.71
CA ASP A 74 11.86 13.47 -7.37
C ASP A 74 12.28 12.02 -7.08
N TRP A 75 11.44 11.30 -6.34
CA TRP A 75 11.79 9.93 -5.95
C TRP A 75 11.82 8.97 -7.13
N SER A 76 10.92 9.12 -8.12
CA SER A 76 10.85 8.22 -9.26
C SER A 76 12.08 8.30 -10.17
N PHE A 77 12.78 9.44 -10.18
CA PHE A 77 13.96 9.62 -11.01
C PHE A 77 15.28 9.45 -10.26
N THR A 78 15.37 9.83 -8.98
CA THR A 78 16.64 9.84 -8.25
C THR A 78 16.62 9.08 -6.93
N GLY A 79 15.46 8.58 -6.51
CA GLY A 79 15.27 7.98 -5.19
C GLY A 79 15.37 9.01 -4.05
N CYS A 80 15.18 10.31 -4.34
CA CYS A 80 15.26 11.34 -3.33
C CYS A 80 14.11 11.25 -2.32
N PHE A 81 14.46 11.02 -1.05
CA PHE A 81 13.53 11.07 0.07
C PHE A 81 13.38 12.50 0.58
N GLY A 82 12.15 12.97 0.65
CA GLY A 82 11.80 14.24 1.28
C GLY A 82 12.07 14.19 2.78
N LYS A 83 12.30 15.37 3.38
CA LYS A 83 12.67 15.50 4.80
C LYS A 83 11.65 14.87 5.76
N GLU A 84 10.37 14.88 5.39
CA GLU A 84 9.25 14.40 6.22
C GLU A 84 8.72 13.04 5.75
N ASP A 85 9.30 12.44 4.72
CA ASP A 85 8.89 11.13 4.22
C ASP A 85 9.20 10.05 5.26
N LEU A 86 8.28 9.10 5.42
CA LEU A 86 8.53 7.88 6.17
C LEU A 86 8.91 6.77 5.19
N TYR A 87 10.04 6.10 5.38
CA TYR A 87 10.52 5.07 4.43
C TYR A 87 11.29 3.92 5.08
N GLN A 88 11.51 4.01 6.40
CA GLN A 88 12.25 3.02 7.17
C GLN A 88 11.71 2.93 8.61
N CYS A 89 12.08 1.86 9.30
CA CYS A 89 11.82 1.69 10.72
C CYS A 89 13.14 1.73 11.52
N PRO A 90 13.09 1.84 12.86
CA PRO A 90 14.28 1.62 13.69
C PRO A 90 14.82 0.19 13.54
N LYS A 91 16.12 0.00 13.82
CA LYS A 91 16.78 -1.31 13.77
C LYS A 91 15.95 -2.41 14.44
N GLY A 92 15.84 -3.55 13.76
CA GLY A 92 15.13 -4.74 14.26
C GLY A 92 13.61 -4.65 14.18
N GLN A 93 13.05 -3.57 13.65
CA GLN A 93 11.61 -3.44 13.36
C GLN A 93 11.35 -3.54 11.86
N TRP A 94 10.16 -4.03 11.50
CA TRP A 94 9.75 -4.12 10.11
C TRP A 94 8.28 -3.74 9.96
N ALA A 95 7.97 -2.92 8.96
CA ALA A 95 6.61 -2.58 8.60
C ALA A 95 6.27 -3.14 7.21
N PRO A 96 5.60 -4.31 7.12
CA PRO A 96 5.03 -4.78 5.87
C PRO A 96 3.85 -3.89 5.50
N THR A 97 3.76 -3.56 4.22
CA THR A 97 2.74 -2.63 3.73
C THR A 97 2.16 -3.11 2.42
N TYR A 98 0.84 -3.02 2.30
CA TYR A 98 0.10 -3.57 1.19
C TYR A 98 -0.66 -2.47 0.46
N ASP A 99 -0.38 -2.31 -0.82
CA ASP A 99 -0.95 -1.29 -1.69
C ASP A 99 -2.12 -1.85 -2.52
N ASP A 100 -2.87 -0.94 -3.12
CA ASP A 100 -3.94 -1.15 -4.12
C ASP A 100 -5.25 -1.77 -3.65
N GLY A 101 -5.27 -2.32 -2.44
CA GLY A 101 -6.48 -2.87 -1.85
C GLY A 101 -7.53 -1.83 -1.41
N PRO A 102 -8.63 -2.30 -0.80
CA PRO A 102 -8.97 -3.71 -0.65
C PRO A 102 -9.41 -4.37 -1.97
N SER A 103 -9.30 -5.68 -2.04
CA SER A 103 -9.80 -6.52 -3.13
C SER A 103 -10.59 -7.70 -2.57
N GLU A 104 -11.17 -8.53 -3.43
CA GLU A 104 -11.78 -9.79 -3.01
C GLU A 104 -10.79 -10.76 -2.32
N PHE A 105 -9.48 -10.56 -2.51
CA PHE A 105 -8.41 -11.39 -1.93
C PHE A 105 -7.90 -10.87 -0.59
N SER A 106 -8.07 -9.58 -0.28
CA SER A 106 -7.55 -8.96 0.96
C SER A 106 -7.98 -9.70 2.23
N GLY A 107 -9.20 -10.25 2.26
CA GLY A 107 -9.70 -11.02 3.40
C GLY A 107 -8.82 -12.21 3.79
N LYS A 108 -8.19 -12.86 2.81
CA LYS A 108 -7.27 -13.99 3.04
C LYS A 108 -5.99 -13.54 3.74
N LEU A 109 -5.46 -12.38 3.37
CA LEU A 109 -4.30 -11.80 4.04
C LEU A 109 -4.66 -11.39 5.48
N TYR A 110 -5.83 -10.78 5.67
CA TYR A 110 -6.31 -10.38 7.01
C TYR A 110 -6.45 -11.61 7.93
N ASP A 111 -7.00 -12.72 7.42
CA ASP A 111 -7.09 -13.98 8.17
C ASP A 111 -5.70 -14.46 8.66
N GLU A 112 -4.67 -14.34 7.84
CA GLU A 112 -3.32 -14.78 8.21
C GLU A 112 -2.66 -13.84 9.23
N LEU A 113 -2.83 -12.53 9.06
CA LEU A 113 -2.36 -11.54 10.02
C LEU A 113 -3.07 -11.70 11.37
N ASP A 114 -4.37 -12.03 11.38
CA ASP A 114 -5.14 -12.33 12.61
C ASP A 114 -4.59 -13.57 13.34
N LYS A 115 -4.31 -14.67 12.62
CA LYS A 115 -3.74 -15.90 13.20
C LYS A 115 -2.40 -15.66 13.89
N THR A 116 -1.60 -14.77 13.34
CA THR A 116 -0.26 -14.44 13.85
C THR A 116 -0.27 -13.25 14.82
N ASN A 117 -1.45 -12.65 15.07
CA ASN A 117 -1.61 -11.40 15.81
C ASN A 117 -0.70 -10.27 15.30
N THR A 118 -0.48 -10.23 13.99
CA THR A 118 0.38 -9.27 13.32
C THR A 118 -0.44 -8.08 12.83
N LYS A 119 0.12 -6.88 12.90
CA LYS A 119 -0.45 -5.67 12.30
C LYS A 119 0.46 -5.18 11.17
N ALA A 120 -0.17 -4.60 10.17
CA ALA A 120 0.44 -4.12 8.93
C ALA A 120 -0.24 -2.82 8.53
N THR A 121 0.31 -2.17 7.50
CA THR A 121 -0.24 -0.92 6.95
C THR A 121 -0.85 -1.20 5.58
N PHE A 122 -2.09 -0.76 5.35
CA PHE A 122 -2.78 -0.91 4.08
C PHE A 122 -2.97 0.45 3.43
N PHE A 123 -2.36 0.66 2.26
CA PHE A 123 -2.55 1.87 1.46
C PHE A 123 -3.67 1.61 0.46
N MET A 124 -4.85 2.16 0.77
CA MET A 124 -6.08 1.81 0.06
C MET A 124 -6.44 2.82 -1.01
N VAL A 125 -6.72 2.33 -2.23
CA VAL A 125 -7.24 3.15 -3.33
C VAL A 125 -8.70 3.50 -3.08
N GLY A 126 -9.07 4.77 -3.19
CA GLY A 126 -10.41 5.26 -2.83
C GLY A 126 -11.54 4.54 -3.57
N GLY A 127 -11.37 4.30 -4.87
CA GLY A 127 -12.33 3.54 -5.66
C GLY A 127 -12.53 2.09 -5.19
N GLN A 128 -11.53 1.49 -4.54
CA GLN A 128 -11.63 0.14 -3.96
C GLN A 128 -12.34 0.15 -2.61
N VAL A 129 -12.15 1.19 -1.80
CA VAL A 129 -12.89 1.37 -0.54
C VAL A 129 -14.40 1.45 -0.79
N VAL A 130 -14.83 2.11 -1.87
CA VAL A 130 -16.24 2.15 -2.28
C VAL A 130 -16.78 0.75 -2.61
N LYS A 131 -15.97 -0.08 -3.28
CA LYS A 131 -16.36 -1.45 -3.68
C LYS A 131 -16.33 -2.43 -2.50
N PHE A 132 -15.40 -2.26 -1.57
CA PHE A 132 -15.14 -3.16 -0.46
C PHE A 132 -15.16 -2.45 0.92
N PRO A 133 -16.27 -1.78 1.29
CA PRO A 133 -16.36 -1.06 2.55
C PRO A 133 -16.29 -2.01 3.76
N ASP A 134 -16.84 -3.22 3.63
CA ASP A 134 -16.81 -4.21 4.72
C ASP A 134 -15.39 -4.71 5.01
N LEU A 135 -14.56 -4.90 3.98
CA LEU A 135 -13.15 -5.28 4.15
C LEU A 135 -12.33 -4.13 4.73
N THR A 136 -12.60 -2.90 4.30
CA THR A 136 -11.99 -1.69 4.89
C THR A 136 -12.30 -1.60 6.39
N LEU A 137 -13.59 -1.74 6.76
CA LEU A 137 -14.02 -1.70 8.16
C LEU A 137 -13.45 -2.89 8.95
N ARG A 138 -13.37 -4.07 8.35
CA ARG A 138 -12.73 -5.25 8.95
C ARG A 138 -11.27 -4.97 9.27
N ALA A 139 -10.49 -4.47 8.30
CA ALA A 139 -9.07 -4.18 8.48
C ALA A 139 -8.85 -3.18 9.64
N TYR A 140 -9.66 -2.12 9.69
CA TYR A 140 -9.63 -1.16 10.79
C TYR A 140 -9.94 -1.81 12.15
N LYS A 141 -11.04 -2.59 12.24
CA LYS A 141 -11.45 -3.28 13.49
C LYS A 141 -10.44 -4.32 13.96
N ALA A 142 -9.72 -4.95 13.05
CA ALA A 142 -8.62 -5.87 13.36
C ALA A 142 -7.35 -5.15 13.87
N GLY A 143 -7.34 -3.81 13.86
CA GLY A 143 -6.27 -2.97 14.40
C GLY A 143 -5.14 -2.70 13.41
N HIS A 144 -5.33 -2.97 12.13
CA HIS A 144 -4.37 -2.57 11.09
C HIS A 144 -4.33 -1.05 10.93
N GLU A 145 -3.22 -0.56 10.38
CA GLU A 145 -3.10 0.85 10.00
C GLU A 145 -3.68 1.04 8.61
N LEU A 146 -4.67 1.93 8.49
CA LEU A 146 -5.20 2.32 7.18
C LEU A 146 -4.56 3.63 6.73
N ALA A 147 -4.10 3.64 5.49
CA ALA A 147 -3.46 4.76 4.82
C ALA A 147 -4.05 4.95 3.41
N MET A 148 -3.77 6.08 2.80
CA MET A 148 -4.33 6.47 1.49
C MET A 148 -3.41 6.07 0.34
N HIS A 149 -3.99 5.58 -0.76
CA HIS A 149 -3.27 5.34 -2.00
C HIS A 149 -3.90 6.07 -3.18
N THR A 150 -4.33 7.32 -2.94
CA THR A 150 -5.07 8.17 -3.88
C THR A 150 -6.47 7.63 -4.22
N TRP A 151 -7.22 8.39 -4.99
CA TRP A 151 -8.55 7.97 -5.45
C TRP A 151 -8.46 7.03 -6.64
N SER A 152 -7.63 7.39 -7.61
CA SER A 152 -7.65 6.82 -8.97
C SER A 152 -6.35 6.16 -9.40
N HIS A 153 -5.31 6.17 -8.55
CA HIS A 153 -4.01 5.53 -8.80
C HIS A 153 -3.26 6.12 -10.02
N ASN A 154 -3.25 7.44 -10.15
CA ASN A 154 -2.49 8.15 -11.19
C ASN A 154 -1.12 8.64 -10.68
N TYR A 155 -0.18 8.83 -11.62
CA TYR A 155 1.11 9.49 -11.38
C TYR A 155 0.91 10.90 -10.83
N MET A 156 1.24 11.12 -9.56
CA MET A 156 1.01 12.39 -8.86
C MET A 156 1.78 13.57 -9.45
N THR A 157 2.98 13.37 -9.98
CA THR A 157 3.80 14.43 -10.61
C THR A 157 3.18 14.91 -11.93
N SER A 158 2.30 14.10 -12.54
CA SER A 158 1.53 14.47 -13.73
C SER A 158 0.22 15.21 -13.43
N LEU A 159 -0.14 15.33 -12.16
CA LEU A 159 -1.36 15.99 -11.72
C LEU A 159 -1.11 17.47 -11.34
N THR A 160 -2.10 18.31 -11.62
CA THR A 160 -2.18 19.67 -11.07
C THR A 160 -2.36 19.63 -9.55
N ASN A 161 -2.10 20.76 -8.86
CA ASN A 161 -2.27 20.84 -7.41
C ASN A 161 -3.73 20.56 -7.00
N GLU A 162 -4.70 21.03 -7.79
CA GLU A 162 -6.12 20.81 -7.58
C GLU A 162 -6.48 19.31 -7.70
N GLN A 163 -5.89 18.62 -8.68
CA GLN A 163 -6.09 17.18 -8.84
C GLN A 163 -5.44 16.38 -7.70
N ILE A 164 -4.24 16.75 -7.26
CA ILE A 164 -3.60 16.14 -6.08
C ILE A 164 -4.48 16.29 -4.84
N VAL A 165 -5.06 17.48 -4.61
CA VAL A 165 -6.02 17.71 -3.52
C VAL A 165 -7.22 16.77 -3.67
N ALA A 166 -7.78 16.64 -4.87
CA ALA A 166 -8.93 15.79 -5.13
C ALA A 166 -8.62 14.31 -4.82
N GLU A 167 -7.51 13.79 -5.33
CA GLU A 167 -7.04 12.41 -5.13
C GLU A 167 -6.94 12.07 -3.64
N LEU A 168 -6.29 12.92 -2.85
CA LEU A 168 -6.04 12.66 -1.44
C LEU A 168 -7.30 12.88 -0.58
N LYS A 169 -8.08 13.94 -0.84
CA LYS A 169 -9.24 14.29 -0.02
C LYS A 169 -10.44 13.38 -0.23
N TRP A 170 -10.68 12.92 -1.45
CA TRP A 170 -11.73 11.92 -1.69
C TRP A 170 -11.38 10.58 -1.06
N ASN A 171 -10.11 10.18 -1.11
CA ASN A 171 -9.64 8.96 -0.47
C ASN A 171 -9.69 9.04 1.06
N GLU A 172 -9.30 10.18 1.65
CA GLU A 172 -9.50 10.45 3.08
C GLU A 172 -10.98 10.33 3.48
N LEU A 173 -11.87 10.97 2.71
CA LEU A 173 -13.30 11.04 3.02
C LEU A 173 -13.94 9.66 3.03
N VAL A 174 -13.66 8.82 2.02
CA VAL A 174 -14.25 7.48 1.94
C VAL A 174 -13.78 6.57 3.06
N ILE A 175 -12.49 6.62 3.42
CA ILE A 175 -11.97 5.81 4.53
C ILE A 175 -12.59 6.29 5.85
N LYS A 176 -12.71 7.62 6.05
CA LYS A 176 -13.34 8.19 7.24
C LYS A 176 -14.81 7.85 7.36
N GLU A 177 -15.54 7.83 6.26
CA GLU A 177 -16.95 7.47 6.28
C GLU A 177 -17.16 6.01 6.70
N VAL A 178 -16.31 5.11 6.21
CA VAL A 178 -16.37 3.68 6.56
C VAL A 178 -15.95 3.42 8.00
N THR A 179 -14.91 4.11 8.48
CA THR A 179 -14.21 3.73 9.74
C THR A 179 -14.39 4.70 10.89
N GLY A 180 -14.80 5.93 10.62
CA GLY A 180 -14.90 7.03 11.57
C GLY A 180 -13.59 7.80 11.80
N VAL A 181 -12.47 7.44 11.16
CA VAL A 181 -11.16 8.08 11.34
C VAL A 181 -10.55 8.55 10.02
N SER A 182 -9.84 9.66 10.05
CA SER A 182 -9.14 10.22 8.89
C SER A 182 -7.69 9.73 8.84
N PRO A 183 -7.28 8.93 7.84
CA PRO A 183 -5.88 8.57 7.65
C PRO A 183 -4.97 9.78 7.53
N ARG A 184 -3.74 9.65 8.03
CA ARG A 184 -2.73 10.69 7.91
C ARG A 184 -1.65 10.37 6.88
N PHE A 185 -1.43 9.09 6.63
CA PHE A 185 -0.39 8.64 5.72
C PHE A 185 -0.97 8.43 4.33
N PHE A 186 -0.19 8.78 3.32
CA PHE A 186 -0.46 8.37 1.95
C PHE A 186 0.81 7.81 1.32
N ARG A 187 0.65 6.93 0.35
CA ARG A 187 1.72 6.50 -0.53
C ARG A 187 1.39 6.94 -1.95
N PRO A 188 2.29 7.63 -2.66
CA PRO A 188 2.08 7.96 -4.06
C PRO A 188 2.13 6.69 -4.92
N PRO A 189 1.16 6.47 -5.83
CA PRO A 189 1.24 5.44 -6.85
C PRO A 189 2.59 5.46 -7.57
N TYR A 190 3.17 4.29 -7.82
CA TYR A 190 4.47 4.12 -8.49
C TYR A 190 5.67 4.76 -7.74
N GLY A 191 5.48 5.24 -6.51
CA GLY A 191 6.47 6.05 -5.81
C GLY A 191 6.62 7.46 -6.39
N ASP A 192 5.71 7.88 -7.28
CA ASP A 192 5.82 9.11 -8.06
C ASP A 192 5.52 10.35 -7.21
N ILE A 193 6.58 11.02 -6.76
CA ILE A 193 6.49 12.17 -5.86
C ILE A 193 7.69 13.11 -6.00
N ASP A 194 7.39 14.40 -6.08
CA ASP A 194 8.34 15.52 -6.01
C ASP A 194 8.02 16.41 -4.79
N ASN A 195 8.80 17.48 -4.58
CA ASN A 195 8.55 18.43 -3.51
C ASN A 195 7.20 19.15 -3.64
N ARG A 196 6.68 19.36 -4.86
CA ARG A 196 5.37 19.99 -5.06
C ARG A 196 4.25 19.10 -4.52
N VAL A 197 4.27 17.81 -4.84
CA VAL A 197 3.32 16.82 -4.32
C VAL A 197 3.43 16.73 -2.80
N ARG A 198 4.64 16.71 -2.23
CA ARG A 198 4.87 16.72 -0.78
C ARG A 198 4.29 17.97 -0.11
N ASP A 199 4.53 19.15 -0.67
CA ASP A 199 4.04 20.42 -0.12
C ASP A 199 2.50 20.49 -0.12
N VAL A 200 1.86 20.03 -1.21
CA VAL A 200 0.39 19.93 -1.28
C VAL A 200 -0.13 18.95 -0.22
N ALA A 201 0.45 17.75 -0.12
CA ALA A 201 0.03 16.75 0.86
C ALA A 201 0.20 17.28 2.30
N LYS A 202 1.33 17.94 2.59
CA LYS A 202 1.61 18.57 3.87
C LYS A 202 0.60 19.65 4.23
N ALA A 203 0.22 20.51 3.28
CA ALA A 203 -0.80 21.54 3.48
C ALA A 203 -2.15 20.95 3.90
N LEU A 204 -2.46 19.73 3.45
CA LEU A 204 -3.67 18.99 3.82
C LEU A 204 -3.53 18.18 5.12
N GLY A 205 -2.34 18.22 5.75
CA GLY A 205 -2.01 17.48 6.97
C GLY A 205 -1.71 16.00 6.74
N PHE A 206 -1.18 15.65 5.56
CA PHE A 206 -0.78 14.29 5.22
C PHE A 206 0.75 14.13 5.19
N THR A 207 1.21 12.91 5.39
CA THR A 207 2.63 12.55 5.33
C THR A 207 2.84 11.43 4.32
N ALA A 208 3.83 11.60 3.44
CA ALA A 208 4.18 10.61 2.44
C ALA A 208 4.90 9.42 3.08
N VAL A 209 4.55 8.22 2.63
CA VAL A 209 5.24 6.99 2.98
C VAL A 209 5.77 6.33 1.72
N ILE A 210 7.09 6.19 1.64
CA ILE A 210 7.79 5.44 0.60
C ILE A 210 8.27 4.12 1.20
N TRP A 211 9.02 3.33 0.45
CA TRP A 211 9.62 2.08 0.92
C TRP A 211 11.13 2.09 0.72
N THR A 212 11.80 1.20 1.42
CA THR A 212 13.24 0.92 1.24
C THR A 212 13.48 -0.48 0.68
N HIS A 213 12.44 -1.32 0.69
CA HIS A 213 12.50 -2.71 0.32
C HIS A 213 11.30 -3.04 -0.56
N ASP A 214 11.54 -3.47 -1.79
CA ASP A 214 10.48 -3.83 -2.73
C ASP A 214 10.50 -5.35 -2.94
N THR A 215 9.37 -6.01 -2.68
CA THR A 215 9.25 -7.45 -2.93
C THR A 215 9.25 -7.77 -4.42
N ASN A 216 8.87 -6.80 -5.25
CA ASN A 216 8.55 -6.93 -6.67
C ASN A 216 7.39 -7.91 -6.93
N ASP A 217 6.49 -8.09 -5.97
CA ASP A 217 5.35 -9.01 -6.11
C ASP A 217 4.41 -8.63 -7.26
N TRP A 218 4.26 -7.34 -7.55
CA TRP A 218 3.55 -6.81 -8.71
C TRP A 218 4.02 -7.41 -10.05
N SER A 219 5.30 -7.79 -10.16
CA SER A 219 5.84 -8.41 -11.36
C SER A 219 5.23 -9.79 -11.65
N LEU A 220 4.60 -10.46 -10.66
CA LEU A 220 3.89 -11.73 -10.89
C LEU A 220 2.70 -11.58 -11.85
N THR A 221 2.10 -10.38 -11.93
CA THR A 221 0.96 -10.12 -12.81
C THR A 221 1.36 -9.47 -14.12
N GLU A 222 2.55 -8.88 -14.21
CA GLU A 222 3.00 -8.10 -15.36
C GLU A 222 4.08 -8.79 -16.20
N ASN A 223 4.91 -9.63 -15.57
CA ASN A 223 6.03 -10.29 -16.22
C ASN A 223 5.89 -11.83 -16.11
N PRO A 224 5.60 -12.53 -17.22
CA PRO A 224 5.42 -13.98 -17.22
C PRO A 224 6.69 -14.78 -16.89
N ASN A 225 7.86 -14.13 -16.89
CA ASN A 225 9.13 -14.76 -16.51
C ASN A 225 9.55 -14.45 -15.06
N PHE A 226 8.72 -13.72 -14.31
CA PHE A 226 9.00 -13.43 -12.91
C PHE A 226 8.56 -14.60 -12.03
N GLU A 227 9.52 -15.15 -11.27
CA GLU A 227 9.28 -16.33 -10.45
C GLU A 227 8.89 -15.93 -9.02
N ALA A 228 7.81 -16.50 -8.50
CA ALA A 228 7.35 -16.22 -7.13
C ALA A 228 8.42 -16.50 -6.05
N SER A 229 9.35 -17.41 -6.32
CA SER A 229 10.48 -17.70 -5.44
C SER A 229 11.49 -16.56 -5.30
N TRP A 230 11.51 -15.60 -6.22
CA TRP A 230 12.39 -14.42 -6.11
C TRP A 230 11.94 -13.48 -5.00
N ILE A 231 10.63 -13.41 -4.73
CA ILE A 231 10.07 -12.69 -3.57
C ILE A 231 10.60 -13.32 -2.28
N ASP A 232 10.56 -14.66 -2.19
CA ASP A 232 11.06 -15.41 -1.04
C ASP A 232 12.57 -15.18 -0.84
N GLY A 233 13.32 -15.09 -1.94
CA GLY A 233 14.75 -14.76 -1.95
C GLY A 233 15.04 -13.36 -1.40
N ASN A 234 14.30 -12.34 -1.85
CA ASN A 234 14.42 -10.97 -1.36
C ASN A 234 14.16 -10.90 0.15
N VAL A 235 13.05 -11.46 0.62
CA VAL A 235 12.69 -11.43 2.04
C VAL A 235 13.68 -12.21 2.90
N THR A 236 14.17 -13.36 2.41
CA THR A 236 15.20 -14.15 3.11
C THR A 236 16.51 -13.39 3.22
N GLN A 237 16.91 -12.66 2.17
CA GLN A 237 18.10 -11.81 2.21
C GLN A 237 17.96 -10.74 3.29
N TRP A 238 16.87 -9.96 3.28
CA TRP A 238 16.65 -8.90 4.26
C TRP A 238 16.64 -9.45 5.70
N ALA A 239 15.98 -10.60 5.91
CA ALA A 239 15.99 -11.30 7.19
C ALA A 239 17.39 -11.72 7.65
N SER A 240 18.25 -12.15 6.72
CA SER A 240 19.63 -12.55 7.04
C SER A 240 20.51 -11.35 7.44
N GLU A 241 20.20 -10.16 6.92
CA GLU A 241 20.95 -8.92 7.17
C GLU A 241 20.46 -8.18 8.44
N ALA A 242 19.34 -8.62 9.03
CA ALA A 242 18.69 -7.97 10.16
C ALA A 242 19.62 -7.68 11.36
N ALA A 243 20.57 -8.59 11.64
CA ALA A 243 21.49 -8.44 12.76
C ALA A 243 22.51 -7.30 12.54
N THR A 244 22.96 -7.11 11.30
CA THR A 244 23.99 -6.14 10.92
C THR A 244 23.41 -4.83 10.42
N ALA A 245 22.14 -4.80 10.01
CA ALA A 245 21.46 -3.60 9.56
C ALA A 245 21.50 -2.50 10.64
N THR A 246 21.63 -1.25 10.19
CA THR A 246 21.61 -0.05 11.04
C THR A 246 20.19 0.50 11.22
N THR A 247 19.28 0.12 10.32
CA THR A 247 17.85 0.47 10.32
C THR A 247 16.99 -0.78 10.14
N GLY A 248 15.69 -0.63 10.35
CA GLY A 248 14.66 -1.59 9.97
C GLY A 248 14.00 -1.17 8.65
N GLY A 249 13.07 -1.97 8.15
CA GLY A 249 12.47 -1.77 6.83
C GLY A 249 11.01 -1.33 6.84
N VAL A 250 10.64 -0.61 5.79
CA VAL A 250 9.27 -0.51 5.28
C VAL A 250 9.27 -1.21 3.92
N SER A 251 8.48 -2.26 3.78
CA SER A 251 8.43 -3.06 2.54
C SER A 251 7.18 -2.81 1.72
N LEU A 252 7.33 -2.84 0.40
CA LEU A 252 6.25 -2.74 -0.57
C LEU A 252 5.77 -4.14 -0.99
N GLU A 253 4.48 -4.36 -0.80
CA GLU A 253 3.69 -5.50 -1.26
C GLU A 253 2.31 -5.01 -1.76
N HIS A 254 1.51 -5.88 -2.39
CA HIS A 254 0.19 -5.54 -2.91
C HIS A 254 -0.86 -6.58 -2.51
N ASP A 255 -2.04 -6.15 -2.05
CA ASP A 255 -3.17 -7.05 -1.72
C ASP A 255 -4.31 -7.01 -2.76
N LEU A 256 -3.98 -6.59 -3.99
CA LEU A 256 -4.92 -6.49 -5.11
C LEU A 256 -5.19 -7.82 -5.83
N TYR A 257 -4.22 -8.74 -5.88
CA TYR A 257 -4.30 -9.97 -6.66
C TYR A 257 -4.09 -11.22 -5.78
N ASN A 258 -4.73 -12.34 -6.11
CA ASN A 258 -4.56 -13.57 -5.34
C ASN A 258 -3.09 -14.03 -5.26
N VAL A 259 -2.33 -13.88 -6.35
CA VAL A 259 -0.92 -14.31 -6.42
C VAL A 259 0.00 -13.49 -5.54
N THR A 260 -0.27 -12.18 -5.39
CA THR A 260 0.51 -11.30 -4.50
C THR A 260 0.14 -11.55 -3.05
N VAL A 261 -1.15 -11.75 -2.74
CA VAL A 261 -1.61 -12.18 -1.41
C VAL A 261 -1.01 -13.54 -1.02
N ASP A 262 -0.92 -14.49 -1.96
CA ASP A 262 -0.27 -15.78 -1.73
C ASP A 262 1.23 -15.64 -1.42
N ALA A 263 1.92 -14.72 -2.09
CA ALA A 263 3.31 -14.39 -1.78
C ALA A 263 3.45 -13.75 -0.40
N ALA A 264 2.61 -12.77 -0.07
CA ALA A 264 2.60 -12.10 1.23
C ALA A 264 2.40 -13.09 2.40
N VAL A 265 1.39 -13.97 2.29
CA VAL A 265 1.13 -15.03 3.28
C VAL A 265 2.33 -15.98 3.42
N ARG A 266 2.96 -16.35 2.30
CA ARG A 266 4.10 -17.27 2.28
C ARG A 266 5.35 -16.69 2.95
N VAL A 267 5.65 -15.40 2.75
CA VAL A 267 6.86 -14.77 3.29
C VAL A 267 6.70 -14.20 4.70
N LEU A 268 5.47 -14.01 5.18
CA LEU A 268 5.17 -13.48 6.52
C LEU A 268 5.94 -14.20 7.66
N PRO A 269 6.05 -15.54 7.71
CA PRO A 269 6.82 -16.22 8.75
C PRO A 269 8.31 -15.82 8.79
N THR A 270 8.90 -15.48 7.64
CA THR A 270 10.29 -15.02 7.55
C THR A 270 10.45 -13.65 8.19
N PHE A 271 9.52 -12.73 7.95
CA PHE A 271 9.52 -11.43 8.64
C PHE A 271 9.37 -11.59 10.15
N LEU A 272 8.39 -12.39 10.60
CA LEU A 272 8.12 -12.60 12.03
C LEU A 272 9.29 -13.24 12.78
N LYS A 273 10.10 -14.05 12.11
CA LYS A 273 11.29 -14.67 12.70
C LYS A 273 12.45 -13.69 12.86
N ALA A 274 12.61 -12.75 11.93
CA ALA A 274 13.77 -11.88 11.87
C ALA A 274 13.56 -10.49 12.52
N PHE A 275 12.31 -10.02 12.58
CA PHE A 275 11.99 -8.66 12.97
C PHE A 275 10.83 -8.57 13.95
N LYS A 276 10.81 -7.47 14.71
CA LYS A 276 9.59 -7.00 15.38
C LYS A 276 8.68 -6.35 14.33
N VAL A 277 7.73 -7.12 13.81
CA VAL A 277 6.77 -6.63 12.83
C VAL A 277 5.77 -5.66 13.48
N THR A 278 5.48 -4.54 12.80
CA THR A 278 4.66 -3.44 13.30
C THR A 278 4.09 -2.61 12.12
N THR A 279 3.28 -1.59 12.39
CA THR A 279 2.80 -0.63 11.36
C THR A 279 3.80 0.52 11.16
N VAL A 280 3.66 1.26 10.06
CA VAL A 280 4.54 2.41 9.72
C VAL A 280 4.47 3.48 10.79
N GLY A 281 3.26 3.87 11.22
CA GLY A 281 3.07 4.87 12.26
C GLY A 281 3.67 4.45 13.60
N ASN A 282 3.51 3.18 13.98
CA ASN A 282 4.09 2.65 15.22
C ASN A 282 5.62 2.70 15.22
N CYS A 283 6.29 2.27 14.14
CA CYS A 283 7.76 2.25 14.13
C CYS A 283 8.36 3.67 14.05
N ASN A 284 7.61 4.62 13.47
CA ASN A 284 8.02 6.04 13.37
C ASN A 284 7.47 6.94 14.49
N GLN A 285 6.76 6.36 15.48
CA GLN A 285 6.14 7.10 16.59
C GLN A 285 5.22 8.24 16.12
N GLN A 286 4.53 8.02 15.01
CA GLN A 286 3.56 8.94 14.44
C GLN A 286 2.17 8.31 14.53
N ALA A 287 1.19 9.06 15.07
CA ALA A 287 -0.22 8.72 14.95
C ALA A 287 -0.65 8.36 13.51
N SER A 288 -1.51 7.37 13.39
CA SER A 288 -1.98 6.86 12.11
C SER A 288 -3.08 7.74 11.50
N TYR A 289 -3.82 8.43 12.37
CA TYR A 289 -5.02 9.19 12.05
C TYR A 289 -4.93 10.64 12.53
N LYS A 290 -5.66 11.54 11.85
CA LYS A 290 -5.67 12.99 12.17
C LYS A 290 -6.31 13.29 13.52
N GLU A 291 -7.26 12.47 13.96
CA GLU A 291 -7.89 12.55 15.28
C GLU A 291 -6.92 12.16 16.42
N GLY A 292 -5.73 11.64 16.10
CA GLY A 292 -4.76 11.11 17.05
C GLY A 292 -4.86 9.59 17.21
N GLY A 293 -3.93 9.02 17.99
CA GLY A 293 -3.81 7.58 18.21
C GLY A 293 -2.95 6.86 17.17
N ILE A 294 -2.35 5.74 17.57
CA ILE A 294 -1.56 4.86 16.69
C ILE A 294 -2.33 3.54 16.52
N ALA A 295 -2.34 2.99 15.29
CA ALA A 295 -2.96 1.72 14.98
C ALA A 295 -2.55 0.63 16.00
N GLY A 296 -3.52 -0.20 16.42
CA GLY A 296 -3.32 -1.23 17.45
C GLY A 296 -3.48 -0.74 18.91
N SER A 297 -3.59 0.56 19.18
CA SER A 297 -3.93 1.08 20.51
C SER A 297 -5.46 1.14 20.70
N ASN A 298 -6.07 0.09 21.26
CA ASN A 298 -7.50 -0.03 21.62
C ASN A 298 -8.50 0.78 20.74
N ALA A 299 -8.90 0.21 19.60
CA ALA A 299 -9.94 0.72 18.71
C ALA A 299 -11.37 0.67 19.29
N THR A 300 -11.55 0.81 20.61
CA THR A 300 -12.82 0.55 21.30
C THR A 300 -13.64 1.77 21.69
N THR A 301 -13.19 3.00 21.48
CA THR A 301 -13.91 4.18 22.04
C THR A 301 -14.62 5.09 21.04
N SER A 302 -14.43 4.95 19.72
CA SER A 302 -15.04 5.91 18.77
C SER A 302 -16.19 5.38 17.91
N ALA A 303 -16.40 4.06 17.86
CA ALA A 303 -17.42 3.46 16.99
C ALA A 303 -18.83 3.33 17.62
N SER A 304 -19.03 3.70 18.90
CA SER A 304 -20.29 3.44 19.62
C SER A 304 -21.29 4.62 19.66
N ALA A 305 -20.98 5.78 19.07
CA ALA A 305 -21.82 6.98 19.25
C ALA A 305 -22.98 7.14 18.23
N SER A 306 -23.20 6.23 17.27
CA SER A 306 -24.28 6.38 16.27
C SER A 306 -25.38 5.31 16.32
N ALA A 307 -25.39 4.42 17.30
CA ALA A 307 -26.45 3.41 17.44
C ALA A 307 -27.30 3.69 18.70
N SER A 308 -28.09 4.76 18.69
CA SER A 308 -29.12 4.99 19.71
C SER A 308 -30.26 5.86 19.18
N SER A 309 -31.07 5.32 18.26
CA SER A 309 -32.47 5.72 18.12
C SER A 309 -33.26 4.71 17.25
N ALA A 310 -33.64 3.59 17.84
CA ALA A 310 -34.87 2.87 17.46
C ALA A 310 -35.23 1.90 18.60
N SER A 311 -36.18 2.32 19.43
CA SER A 311 -36.79 1.49 20.46
C SER A 311 -37.94 0.68 19.88
N ALA A 312 -38.03 -0.57 20.36
CA ALA A 312 -39.21 -1.39 20.55
C ALA A 312 -40.04 -1.85 19.33
N SER A 313 -39.99 -3.16 19.07
CA SER A 313 -41.18 -3.98 19.36
C SER A 313 -40.79 -5.43 19.62
N ALA A 314 -41.48 -6.02 20.59
CA ALA A 314 -41.23 -7.35 21.14
C ALA A 314 -41.85 -8.46 20.28
N SER A 315 -41.19 -9.62 20.23
CA SER A 315 -41.87 -10.91 20.29
C SER A 315 -40.94 -12.01 20.82
N THR A 316 -41.40 -12.60 21.91
CA THR A 316 -40.91 -13.80 22.57
C THR A 316 -41.25 -15.05 21.77
N SER A 317 -40.29 -15.94 21.54
CA SER A 317 -40.55 -17.39 21.58
C SER A 317 -39.26 -18.17 21.87
N SER A 318 -39.25 -18.80 23.04
CA SER A 318 -38.32 -19.82 23.49
C SER A 318 -38.50 -21.15 22.77
N THR A 319 -37.41 -21.85 22.42
CA THR A 319 -37.30 -23.30 22.69
C THR A 319 -35.84 -23.77 22.65
N ALA A 320 -35.61 -24.88 23.32
CA ALA A 320 -34.37 -25.28 23.97
C ALA A 320 -33.49 -26.25 23.15
N SER A 321 -32.20 -26.18 23.46
CA SER A 321 -31.26 -27.26 23.81
C SER A 321 -31.03 -28.45 22.86
N GLY A 322 -29.74 -28.75 22.65
CA GLY A 322 -29.25 -29.99 22.06
C GLY A 322 -27.72 -30.06 22.05
N SER A 323 -27.13 -30.38 23.22
CA SER A 323 -25.72 -30.73 23.39
C SER A 323 -25.50 -32.21 23.07
N SER A 324 -24.43 -32.52 22.32
CA SER A 324 -23.62 -33.76 22.29
C SER A 324 -22.56 -33.54 21.19
N GLY A 325 -21.25 -33.71 21.33
CA GLY A 325 -20.47 -34.56 22.21
C GLY A 325 -19.61 -35.49 21.36
N VAL A 326 -18.32 -35.14 21.22
CA VAL A 326 -17.15 -36.06 21.14
C VAL A 326 -16.97 -36.90 19.86
N LYS A 327 -15.83 -36.75 19.14
CA LYS A 327 -14.59 -37.55 19.32
C LYS A 327 -13.53 -37.27 18.23
N ALA A 328 -12.29 -37.19 18.67
CA ALA A 328 -11.07 -37.18 17.88
C ALA A 328 -10.76 -38.55 17.26
N ALA A 329 -10.01 -38.55 16.17
CA ALA A 329 -9.14 -39.66 15.78
C ALA A 329 -7.90 -39.11 15.05
N ASP A 330 -6.75 -39.30 15.70
CA ASP A 330 -5.40 -39.28 15.15
C ASP A 330 -5.26 -40.25 13.97
N ALA A 331 -4.45 -39.87 12.99
CA ALA A 331 -3.62 -40.81 12.25
C ALA A 331 -2.38 -40.09 11.71
N SER A 332 -1.26 -40.33 12.39
CA SER A 332 0.09 -40.02 11.91
C SER A 332 0.47 -40.98 10.78
N SER A 333 1.13 -40.49 9.74
CA SER A 333 2.15 -41.28 9.04
C SER A 333 3.30 -40.39 8.57
N SER A 334 4.45 -40.71 9.13
CA SER A 334 5.79 -40.29 8.76
C SER A 334 6.19 -40.84 7.39
N ALA A 335 6.84 -40.01 6.57
CA ALA A 335 7.79 -40.48 5.57
C ALA A 335 8.86 -39.39 5.33
N GLU A 336 10.04 -39.60 5.92
CA GLU A 336 11.28 -38.94 5.55
C GLU A 336 11.75 -39.45 4.19
N ALA A 337 12.20 -38.55 3.32
CA ALA A 337 13.09 -38.90 2.22
C ALA A 337 14.13 -37.78 1.99
N GLN A 338 15.34 -38.19 2.33
CA GLN A 338 16.69 -37.68 2.11
C GLN A 338 16.97 -36.55 1.10
N ALA A 339 17.90 -35.72 1.56
CA ALA A 339 18.67 -34.71 0.87
C ALA A 339 19.45 -35.24 -0.36
N ALA A 340 19.44 -34.43 -1.43
CA ALA A 340 20.43 -34.46 -2.48
C ALA A 340 21.23 -33.15 -2.45
N LYS A 341 22.53 -33.28 -2.19
CA LYS A 341 23.54 -32.22 -2.32
C LYS A 341 23.71 -31.89 -3.81
N ASN A 342 23.71 -30.61 -4.16
CA ASN A 342 24.41 -30.14 -5.36
C ASN A 342 25.07 -28.78 -5.11
N ALA A 343 26.29 -28.68 -5.61
CA ALA A 343 27.24 -27.61 -5.37
C ALA A 343 26.82 -26.29 -6.03
N ALA A 344 26.84 -25.21 -5.26
CA ALA A 344 26.68 -23.85 -5.76
C ALA A 344 28.06 -23.26 -6.09
N GLY A 345 28.26 -22.96 -7.38
CA GLY A 345 29.38 -22.15 -7.85
C GLY A 345 29.14 -20.67 -7.54
N THR A 346 30.16 -20.04 -6.97
CA THR A 346 30.24 -18.62 -6.65
C THR A 346 30.11 -17.76 -7.90
N LEU A 347 29.09 -16.89 -7.97
CA LEU A 347 29.05 -15.78 -8.92
C LEU A 347 28.84 -14.47 -8.14
N THR A 348 29.92 -13.69 -8.11
CA THR A 348 30.00 -12.31 -7.63
C THR A 348 29.19 -11.38 -8.52
N ALA A 349 28.19 -10.71 -7.96
CA ALA A 349 27.50 -9.60 -8.62
C ALA A 349 28.36 -8.33 -8.55
N GLY A 350 28.88 -7.91 -9.70
CA GLY A 350 29.59 -6.65 -9.88
C GLY A 350 28.64 -5.54 -10.31
N PHE A 351 28.67 -4.44 -9.57
CA PHE A 351 28.12 -3.14 -9.97
C PHE A 351 28.78 -2.67 -11.27
N LEU A 352 27.99 -2.28 -12.27
CA LEU A 352 28.45 -1.49 -13.41
C LEU A 352 27.62 -0.23 -13.51
N GLY A 353 28.18 0.86 -12.99
CA GLY A 353 27.82 2.22 -13.37
C GLY A 353 28.25 2.49 -14.80
N VAL A 354 27.38 3.12 -15.57
CA VAL A 354 27.68 3.53 -16.95
C VAL A 354 28.44 4.86 -16.90
N GLY A 355 29.74 4.78 -17.17
CA GLY A 355 30.63 5.92 -17.38
C GLY A 355 30.51 6.44 -18.81
N LEU A 356 30.37 7.75 -18.90
CA LEU A 356 30.39 8.60 -20.08
C LEU A 356 31.72 8.47 -20.84
N THR A 357 31.68 8.11 -22.14
CA THR A 357 32.84 8.26 -23.03
C THR A 357 32.49 9.12 -24.24
N THR A 358 33.01 10.33 -24.21
CA THR A 358 33.21 11.27 -25.32
C THR A 358 34.00 10.63 -26.47
N LEU A 359 33.46 10.64 -27.68
CA LEU A 359 34.20 10.34 -28.91
C LEU A 359 34.63 11.65 -29.58
N LEU A 360 35.93 11.93 -29.52
CA LEU A 360 36.60 12.99 -30.25
C LEU A 360 36.92 12.47 -31.66
N ALA A 361 36.29 13.03 -32.69
CA ALA A 361 36.63 12.76 -34.08
C ALA A 361 37.81 13.64 -34.51
N ILE A 362 38.94 13.03 -34.88
CA ILE A 362 40.01 13.68 -35.62
C ILE A 362 40.10 13.02 -36.99
N SER A 363 39.73 13.81 -38.00
CA SER A 363 40.01 13.62 -39.41
C SER A 363 41.49 13.89 -39.73
N LEU A 364 42.12 13.01 -40.48
CA LEU A 364 43.19 13.33 -41.43
C LEU A 364 42.99 12.44 -42.66
N SER A 365 43.22 12.84 -43.90
CA SER A 365 43.22 14.11 -44.63
C SER A 365 43.44 13.69 -46.08
N ALA A 366 42.79 14.38 -47.00
CA ALA A 366 43.48 14.93 -48.17
C ALA A 366 43.16 16.42 -48.21
#